data_AF-A0A7V7KCM3-F1
#
_entry.id   AF-A0A7V7KCM3-F1
#
_cell.length_a   1.000
_cell.length_b   1.000
_cell.length_c   1.000
_cell.angle_alpha   90.00
_cell.angle_beta   90.00
_cell.angle_gamma   90.00
#
_symmetry.space_group_name_H-M   'P 1'
#
loop_
_entity.id
_entity.type
_entity.pdbx_description
1 polymer ?
#
loop_
_entity_poly.entity_id
_entity_poly.type
_entity_poly.pdbx_seq_one_letter_code
_entity_poly.pdbx_strand_id
1 'polypeptide(L)'
;MSGGSKSWTTQGGRIREGRPFNKDTLYKVLDNRVYIGEAVHKGKGYPGEHQAIIPMLLWDKVHAVLAENTRSRANRTRAHRCKRMLENGEHNSIADLAEMEKFNKSYLSRILRLTLLAPDIVQAILDGRQPKGLALADLMEPFPVEWERQKERWGSLGKRPDKRCRTSLVAPGVLNALPDISSVGRSL
;
A
#
# COMPACT_ATOMS: atom_id res chain seq x y z
N MET A 1 1.25 6.26 -23.30
CA MET A 1 0.68 5.37 -24.34
C MET A 1 0.56 3.94 -23.79
N SER A 2 -0.64 3.49 -23.41
CA SER A 2 -0.88 2.14 -22.85
C SER A 2 -1.32 1.18 -23.96
N GLY A 3 -0.45 0.25 -24.37
CA GLY A 3 -0.83 -0.91 -25.20
C GLY A 3 -1.30 -2.08 -24.31
N GLY A 4 -2.28 -2.86 -24.78
CA GLY A 4 -2.82 -4.01 -24.06
C GLY A 4 -1.89 -5.24 -24.09
N SER A 5 -2.10 -6.18 -23.16
CA SER A 5 -1.38 -7.46 -23.09
C SER A 5 -1.91 -8.52 -24.05
N LYS A 6 -3.05 -8.27 -24.69
CA LYS A 6 -3.67 -9.18 -25.65
C LYS A 6 -2.94 -9.08 -26.99
N SER A 7 -2.42 -10.19 -27.49
CA SER A 7 -2.03 -10.31 -28.88
C SER A 7 -3.28 -10.54 -29.73
N TRP A 8 -3.30 -9.95 -30.93
CA TRP A 8 -4.34 -10.26 -31.91
C TRP A 8 -3.78 -10.23 -33.32
N THR A 9 -4.30 -11.12 -34.15
CA THR A 9 -3.97 -11.18 -35.58
C THR A 9 -5.03 -10.38 -36.33
N THR A 10 -4.59 -9.43 -37.14
CA THR A 10 -5.50 -8.70 -38.04
C THR A 10 -5.94 -9.59 -39.19
N GLN A 11 -7.08 -9.30 -39.82
CA GLN A 11 -7.63 -10.10 -40.94
C GLN A 11 -6.64 -10.28 -42.11
N GLY A 12 -5.70 -9.33 -42.29
CA GLY A 12 -4.61 -9.42 -43.28
C GLY A 12 -3.36 -10.17 -42.78
N GLY A 13 -3.47 -11.00 -41.74
CA GLY A 13 -2.38 -11.86 -41.25
C GLY A 13 -1.30 -11.16 -40.43
N ARG A 14 -1.34 -9.83 -40.23
CA ARG A 14 -0.36 -9.14 -39.38
C ARG A 14 -0.66 -9.41 -37.91
N ILE A 15 0.30 -10.03 -37.23
CA ILE A 15 0.27 -10.28 -35.80
C ILE A 15 0.65 -8.99 -35.07
N ARG A 16 -0.21 -8.54 -34.16
CA ARG A 16 0.14 -7.55 -33.14
C ARG A 16 0.40 -8.29 -31.85
N GLU A 17 1.67 -8.38 -31.47
CA GLU A 17 2.03 -8.98 -30.19
C GLU A 17 1.59 -8.09 -29.03
N GLY A 18 0.94 -8.71 -28.05
CA GLY A 18 0.57 -8.05 -26.81
C GLY A 18 1.81 -7.83 -25.95
N ARG A 19 1.80 -6.77 -25.14
CA ARG A 19 2.91 -6.55 -24.21
C ARG A 19 2.91 -7.62 -23.09
N PRO A 20 4.08 -8.02 -22.58
CA PRO A 20 4.18 -8.87 -21.40
C PRO A 20 3.40 -8.28 -20.21
N PHE A 21 2.89 -9.16 -19.35
CA PHE A 21 2.16 -8.75 -18.16
C PHE A 21 3.13 -8.07 -17.18
N ASN A 22 3.12 -6.74 -17.19
CA ASN A 22 4.02 -5.91 -16.39
C ASN A 22 3.33 -5.38 -15.14
N LYS A 23 4.13 -4.82 -14.23
CA LYS A 23 3.65 -4.16 -13.00
C LYS A 23 2.48 -3.20 -13.29
N ASP A 24 2.61 -2.30 -14.25
CA ASP A 24 1.55 -1.32 -14.56
C ASP A 24 0.23 -1.96 -14.99
N THR A 25 0.30 -3.12 -15.66
CA THR A 25 -0.89 -3.90 -16.02
C THR A 25 -1.53 -4.51 -14.76
N LEU A 26 -0.72 -5.01 -13.82
CA LEU A 26 -1.20 -5.54 -12.55
C LEU A 26 -1.91 -4.47 -11.70
N TYR A 27 -1.35 -3.26 -11.58
CA TYR A 27 -2.00 -2.17 -10.82
C TYR A 27 -3.37 -1.81 -11.41
N LYS A 28 -3.50 -1.79 -12.74
CA LYS A 28 -4.80 -1.55 -13.40
C LYS A 28 -5.83 -2.63 -13.12
N VAL A 29 -5.40 -3.88 -13.01
CA VAL A 29 -6.29 -4.99 -12.65
C VAL A 29 -6.71 -4.84 -11.19
N LEU A 30 -5.77 -4.55 -10.27
CA LEU A 30 -6.07 -4.40 -8.85
C LEU A 30 -6.96 -3.18 -8.54
N ASP A 31 -6.87 -2.10 -9.33
CA ASP A 31 -7.74 -0.92 -9.21
C ASP A 31 -9.09 -1.07 -9.94
N ASN A 32 -9.35 -2.21 -10.61
CA ASN A 32 -10.58 -2.41 -11.36
C ASN A 32 -11.79 -2.66 -10.45
N ARG A 33 -12.64 -1.64 -10.28
CA ARG A 33 -13.84 -1.70 -9.45
C ARG A 33 -14.92 -2.67 -9.95
N VAL A 34 -14.79 -3.22 -11.16
CA VAL A 34 -15.64 -4.32 -11.62
C VAL A 34 -15.50 -5.55 -10.71
N TYR A 35 -14.41 -5.71 -9.94
CA TYR A 35 -14.35 -6.82 -8.98
C TYR A 35 -15.29 -6.69 -7.78
N ILE A 36 -15.72 -5.46 -7.44
CA ILE A 36 -16.60 -5.18 -6.30
C ILE A 36 -18.06 -5.00 -6.70
N GLY A 37 -18.43 -5.30 -7.94
CA GLY A 37 -19.81 -5.07 -8.39
C GLY A 37 -20.03 -3.68 -9.00
N GLU A 38 -18.99 -2.88 -9.27
CA GLU A 38 -19.15 -1.50 -9.75
C GLU A 38 -18.69 -1.31 -11.20
N ALA A 39 -19.46 -0.57 -11.99
CA ALA A 39 -19.07 -0.09 -13.31
C ALA A 39 -18.53 1.35 -13.21
N VAL A 40 -17.32 1.60 -13.70
CA VAL A 40 -16.71 2.94 -13.67
C VAL A 40 -16.90 3.65 -15.01
N HIS A 41 -17.54 4.82 -14.99
CA HIS A 41 -17.64 5.71 -16.14
C HIS A 41 -17.17 7.12 -15.79
N LYS A 42 -16.23 7.67 -16.57
CA LYS A 42 -15.64 9.00 -16.37
C LYS A 42 -15.16 9.25 -14.92
N GLY A 43 -14.57 8.23 -14.30
CA GLY A 43 -14.03 8.31 -12.93
C GLY A 43 -15.06 8.18 -11.81
N LYS A 44 -16.35 8.00 -12.12
CA LYS A 44 -17.40 7.72 -11.13
C LYS A 44 -17.79 6.23 -11.19
N GLY A 45 -17.85 5.58 -10.03
CA GLY A 45 -18.35 4.21 -9.90
C GLY A 45 -19.87 4.20 -9.75
N TYR A 46 -20.53 3.29 -10.46
CA TYR A 46 -21.96 3.03 -10.40
C TYR A 46 -22.19 1.56 -10.02
N PRO A 47 -23.29 1.21 -9.34
CA PRO A 47 -23.63 -0.19 -9.12
C PRO A 47 -23.78 -0.89 -10.48
N GLY A 48 -22.96 -1.91 -10.70
CA GLY A 48 -23.03 -2.79 -11.85
C GLY A 48 -24.06 -3.88 -11.63
N GLU A 49 -24.50 -4.49 -12.73
CA GLU A 49 -25.51 -5.57 -12.71
C GLU A 49 -24.92 -6.92 -12.26
N HIS A 50 -23.60 -7.04 -12.18
CA HIS A 50 -22.95 -8.26 -11.75
C HIS A 50 -22.73 -8.29 -10.23
N GLN A 51 -22.88 -9.47 -9.64
CA GLN A 51 -22.49 -9.67 -8.24
C GLN A 51 -20.99 -9.38 -8.06
N ALA A 52 -20.63 -8.84 -6.88
CA ALA A 52 -19.24 -8.66 -6.51
C ALA A 52 -18.53 -10.02 -6.49
N ILE A 53 -17.41 -10.11 -7.21
CA ILE A 53 -16.54 -11.30 -7.20
C ILE A 53 -15.70 -11.31 -5.93
N ILE A 54 -15.31 -10.11 -5.46
CA ILE A 54 -14.46 -9.93 -4.29
C ILE A 54 -15.25 -9.18 -3.20
N PRO A 55 -15.24 -9.67 -1.94
CA PRO A 55 -15.84 -8.94 -0.83
C PRO A 55 -15.15 -7.58 -0.60
N MET A 56 -15.94 -6.56 -0.23
CA MET A 56 -15.41 -5.22 0.04
C MET A 56 -14.28 -5.23 1.10
N LEU A 57 -14.39 -6.07 2.12
CA LEU A 57 -13.35 -6.22 3.14
C LEU A 57 -12.01 -6.71 2.57
N LEU A 58 -12.03 -7.57 1.54
CA LEU A 58 -10.80 -8.03 0.89
C LEU A 58 -10.23 -6.96 -0.03
N TRP A 59 -11.11 -6.27 -0.76
CA TRP A 59 -10.76 -5.12 -1.57
C TRP A 59 -10.05 -4.03 -0.75
N ASP A 60 -10.60 -3.68 0.41
CA ASP A 60 -10.05 -2.69 1.34
C ASP A 60 -8.66 -3.11 1.84
N LYS A 61 -8.45 -4.39 2.14
CA LYS A 61 -7.13 -4.91 2.56
C LYS A 61 -6.09 -4.75 1.46
N VAL A 62 -6.42 -5.10 0.21
CA VAL A 62 -5.51 -4.93 -0.93
C VAL A 62 -5.15 -3.46 -1.10
N HIS A 63 -6.13 -2.57 -1.09
CA HIS A 63 -5.90 -1.14 -1.28
C HIS A 63 -5.18 -0.49 -0.10
N ALA A 64 -5.36 -1.00 1.13
CA ALA A 64 -4.55 -0.60 2.28
C ALA A 64 -3.06 -0.97 2.09
N VAL A 65 -2.77 -2.13 1.51
CA VAL A 65 -1.40 -2.51 1.12
C VAL A 65 -0.89 -1.64 -0.03
N LEU A 66 -1.69 -1.38 -1.06
CA LEU A 66 -1.26 -0.55 -2.19
C LEU A 66 -0.97 0.90 -1.79
N ALA A 67 -1.70 1.43 -0.82
CA ALA A 67 -1.50 2.77 -0.25
C ALA A 67 -0.26 2.89 0.67
N GLU A 68 0.36 1.77 1.07
CA GLU A 68 1.55 1.78 1.90
C GLU A 68 2.79 2.25 1.12
N ASN A 69 3.74 2.89 1.82
CA ASN A 69 4.99 3.36 1.23
C ASN A 69 5.72 2.24 0.47
N THR A 70 6.02 2.49 -0.81
CA THR A 70 6.67 1.52 -1.71
C THR A 70 7.99 0.99 -1.17
N ARG A 71 8.81 1.84 -0.54
CA ARG A 71 10.12 1.43 0.03
C ARG A 71 9.92 0.49 1.21
N SER A 72 8.96 0.82 2.07
CA SER A 72 8.59 0.04 3.23
C SER A 72 8.09 -1.36 2.86
N ARG A 73 7.21 -1.44 1.84
CA ARG A 73 6.74 -2.70 1.28
C ARG A 73 7.87 -3.54 0.71
N ALA A 74 8.72 -2.94 -0.12
CA ALA A 74 9.87 -3.64 -0.71
C ALA A 74 10.82 -4.19 0.37
N ASN A 75 11.09 -3.41 1.42
CA ASN A 75 11.94 -3.85 2.52
C ASN A 75 11.32 -5.02 3.30
N ARG A 76 10.01 -4.99 3.56
CA ARG A 76 9.28 -6.08 4.23
C ARG A 76 9.33 -7.38 3.41
N THR A 77 9.03 -7.32 2.12
CA THR A 77 9.10 -8.49 1.23
C THR A 77 10.51 -9.08 1.18
N ARG A 78 11.53 -8.21 1.09
CA ARG A 78 12.94 -8.63 1.13
C ARG A 78 13.28 -9.29 2.47
N ALA A 79 12.87 -8.71 3.59
CA ALA A 79 13.10 -9.26 4.92
C ALA A 79 12.55 -10.69 5.06
N HIS A 80 11.30 -10.90 4.67
CA HIS A 80 10.68 -12.23 4.71
C HIS A 80 11.31 -13.23 3.73
N ARG A 81 11.78 -12.77 2.57
CA ARG A 81 12.52 -13.63 1.63
C ARG A 81 13.86 -14.05 2.23
N CYS A 82 14.66 -13.10 2.70
CA CYS A 82 15.95 -13.40 3.34
C CYS A 82 15.79 -14.29 4.57
N LYS A 83 14.75 -14.05 5.38
CA LYS A 83 14.41 -14.93 6.52
C LYS A 83 14.15 -16.37 6.07
N ARG A 84 13.33 -16.59 5.04
CA ARG A 84 13.06 -17.93 4.50
C ARG A 84 14.32 -18.62 3.96
N MET A 85 15.20 -17.89 3.28
CA MET A 85 16.45 -18.45 2.74
C MET A 85 17.38 -18.93 3.87
N LEU A 86 17.41 -18.21 5.00
CA LEU A 86 18.14 -18.64 6.20
C LEU A 86 17.48 -19.85 6.87
N GLU A 87 16.15 -19.86 7.00
CA GLU A 87 15.38 -20.97 7.60
C GLU A 87 15.49 -22.27 6.80
N ASN A 88 15.53 -22.17 5.46
CA ASN A 88 15.68 -23.31 4.56
C ASN A 88 17.12 -23.86 4.49
N GLY A 89 18.09 -23.20 5.15
CA GLY A 89 19.50 -23.60 5.12
C GLY A 89 20.19 -23.36 3.76
N GLU A 90 19.58 -22.56 2.86
CA GLU A 90 20.21 -22.20 1.57
C GLU A 90 21.49 -21.36 1.78
N HIS A 91 21.58 -20.67 2.93
CA HIS A 91 22.78 -19.95 3.37
C HIS A 91 23.01 -20.14 4.86
N ASN A 92 24.22 -20.50 5.26
CA ASN A 92 24.60 -20.79 6.64
C ASN A 92 24.82 -19.52 7.48
N SER A 93 24.99 -18.36 6.85
CA SER A 93 25.29 -17.10 7.53
C SER A 93 24.67 -15.89 6.82
N ILE A 94 24.35 -14.87 7.62
CA ILE A 94 23.93 -13.54 7.16
C ILE A 94 25.02 -12.89 6.28
N ALA A 95 26.29 -13.22 6.52
CA ALA A 95 27.41 -12.73 5.72
C ALA A 95 27.39 -13.32 4.30
N ASP A 96 27.21 -14.64 4.17
CA ASP A 96 27.17 -15.34 2.88
C ASP A 96 25.99 -14.87 2.03
N LEU A 97 24.85 -14.63 2.67
CA LEU A 97 23.64 -14.11 2.03
C LEU A 97 23.83 -12.66 1.53
N ALA A 98 24.64 -11.86 2.25
CA ALA A 98 24.96 -10.48 1.86
C ALA A 98 25.89 -10.40 0.65
N GLU A 99 26.87 -11.28 0.56
CA GLU A 99 27.79 -11.34 -0.58
C GLU A 99 27.09 -11.82 -1.85
N MET A 100 26.22 -12.84 -1.75
CA MET A 100 25.48 -13.40 -2.89
C MET A 100 24.42 -12.44 -3.46
N GLU A 101 23.63 -11.80 -2.59
CA GLU A 101 22.59 -10.85 -3.03
C GLU A 101 23.14 -9.44 -3.30
N LYS A 102 24.45 -9.22 -3.17
CA LYS A 102 25.13 -7.93 -3.34
C LYS A 102 24.54 -6.82 -2.45
N PHE A 103 24.16 -7.17 -1.23
CA PHE A 103 23.70 -6.19 -0.24
C PHE A 103 24.80 -5.89 0.78
N ASN A 104 24.80 -4.67 1.32
CA ASN A 104 25.66 -4.37 2.46
C ASN A 104 25.20 -5.20 3.68
N LYS A 105 26.14 -5.89 4.36
CA LYS A 105 25.89 -6.67 5.58
C LYS A 105 25.08 -5.89 6.62
N SER A 106 25.39 -4.60 6.80
CA SER A 106 24.68 -3.70 7.71
C SER A 106 23.23 -3.49 7.29
N TYR A 107 22.98 -3.36 5.97
CA TYR A 107 21.64 -3.19 5.41
C TYR A 107 20.77 -4.44 5.56
N LEU A 108 21.34 -5.62 5.31
CA LEU A 108 20.66 -6.91 5.52
C LEU A 108 20.32 -7.16 6.99
N SER A 109 21.27 -6.89 7.89
CA SER A 109 21.02 -6.99 9.34
C SER A 109 19.83 -6.11 9.76
N ARG A 110 19.76 -4.87 9.27
CA ARG A 110 18.65 -3.94 9.54
C ARG A 110 17.32 -4.44 8.98
N ILE A 111 17.32 -4.97 7.76
CA ILE A 111 16.12 -5.52 7.12
C ILE A 111 15.61 -6.77 7.85
N LEU A 112 16.50 -7.70 8.19
CA LEU A 112 16.13 -8.91 8.93
C LEU A 112 15.57 -8.57 10.31
N ARG A 113 16.13 -7.55 10.98
CA ARG A 113 15.63 -7.06 12.26
C ARG A 113 14.23 -6.44 12.19
N LEU A 114 13.80 -5.93 11.03
CA LEU A 114 12.40 -5.49 10.86
C LEU A 114 11.39 -6.64 11.02
N THR A 115 11.82 -7.90 10.83
CA THR A 115 10.94 -9.06 11.10
C THR A 115 10.76 -9.36 12.59
N LEU A 116 11.66 -8.85 13.44
CA LEU A 116 11.64 -9.04 14.90
C LEU A 116 10.96 -7.89 15.63
N LEU A 117 10.70 -6.79 14.93
CA LEU A 117 10.07 -5.61 15.48
C LEU A 117 8.55 -5.83 15.61
N ALA A 118 7.96 -5.33 16.69
CA ALA A 118 6.52 -5.42 16.91
C ALA A 118 5.75 -4.74 15.75
N PRO A 119 4.64 -5.35 15.29
CA PRO A 119 3.96 -4.93 14.06
C PRO A 119 3.39 -3.51 14.12
N ASP A 120 3.00 -3.04 15.29
CA ASP A 120 2.59 -1.68 15.57
C ASP A 120 3.76 -0.69 15.43
N ILE A 121 4.95 -1.05 15.93
CA ILE A 121 6.18 -0.26 15.80
C ILE A 121 6.61 -0.14 14.34
N VAL A 122 6.62 -1.26 13.62
CA VAL A 122 6.82 -1.25 12.17
C VAL A 122 5.80 -0.29 11.56
N GLN A 123 4.50 -0.46 11.83
CA GLN A 123 3.46 0.34 11.20
C GLN A 123 3.62 1.84 11.44
N ALA A 124 4.08 2.27 12.61
CA ALA A 124 4.32 3.68 12.86
C ALA A 124 5.56 4.24 12.16
N ILE A 125 6.63 3.46 12.02
CA ILE A 125 7.79 3.85 11.19
C ILE A 125 7.31 4.06 9.75
N LEU A 126 6.49 3.15 9.22
CA LEU A 126 6.00 3.24 7.84
C LEU A 126 4.98 4.37 7.66
N ASP A 127 4.22 4.71 8.71
CA ASP A 127 3.30 5.86 8.74
C ASP A 127 4.03 7.20 9.00
N GLY A 128 5.37 7.22 9.15
CA GLY A 128 6.14 8.42 9.48
C GLY A 128 5.93 8.94 10.90
N ARG A 129 5.27 8.16 11.75
CA ARG A 129 4.98 8.46 13.17
C ARG A 129 5.99 7.77 14.08
N GLN A 130 7.26 7.84 13.70
CA GLN A 130 8.34 7.22 14.47
C GLN A 130 8.31 7.73 15.92
N PRO A 131 8.31 6.84 16.94
CA PRO A 131 8.34 7.27 18.33
C PRO A 131 9.57 8.15 18.57
N LYS A 132 9.43 9.22 19.34
CA LYS A 132 10.54 10.18 19.59
C LYS A 132 11.78 9.52 20.23
N GLY A 133 11.61 8.36 20.87
CA GLY A 133 12.70 7.55 21.46
C GLY A 133 13.22 6.42 20.57
N LEU A 134 12.73 6.27 19.33
CA LEU A 134 13.22 5.25 18.41
C LEU A 134 14.13 5.92 17.38
N ALA A 135 15.44 5.88 17.61
CA ALA A 135 16.43 6.25 16.61
C ALA A 135 16.90 5.03 15.82
N LEU A 136 17.54 5.30 14.69
CA LEU A 136 18.09 4.25 13.86
C LEU A 136 19.23 3.47 14.53
N ALA A 137 20.00 4.14 15.40
CA ALA A 137 21.04 3.53 16.20
C ALA A 137 20.45 2.47 17.17
N ASP A 138 19.25 2.69 17.70
CA ASP A 138 18.59 1.73 18.59
C ASP A 138 18.20 0.42 17.88
N LEU A 139 17.97 0.48 16.57
CA LEU A 139 17.75 -0.70 15.73
C LEU A 139 19.07 -1.39 15.31
N MET A 140 20.21 -0.73 15.52
CA MET A 140 21.56 -1.26 15.26
C MET A 140 22.10 -2.04 16.48
N GLU A 141 21.63 -1.74 17.68
CA GLU A 141 21.93 -2.50 18.89
C GLU A 141 21.02 -3.74 19.05
N PRO A 142 21.44 -4.79 19.75
CA PRO A 142 20.56 -5.88 20.16
C PRO A 142 19.38 -5.32 20.97
N PHE A 143 18.15 -5.72 20.61
CA PHE A 143 16.94 -5.31 21.30
C PHE A 143 16.09 -6.53 21.69
N PRO A 144 15.22 -6.41 22.71
CA PRO A 144 14.38 -7.51 23.18
C PRO A 144 13.52 -8.05 22.04
N VAL A 145 13.44 -9.37 21.88
CA VAL A 145 12.58 -9.99 20.85
C VAL A 145 11.11 -9.93 21.28
N GLU A 146 10.86 -9.82 22.59
CA GLU A 146 9.53 -9.71 23.18
C GLU A 146 8.88 -8.36 22.87
N TRP A 147 7.72 -8.40 22.19
CA TRP A 147 7.04 -7.20 21.73
C TRP A 147 6.61 -6.23 22.84
N GLU A 148 6.23 -6.73 24.03
CA GLU A 148 5.86 -5.86 25.16
C GLU A 148 7.06 -5.05 25.68
N ARG A 149 8.24 -5.67 25.76
CA ARG A 149 9.50 -4.98 26.12
C ARG A 149 9.91 -3.94 25.07
N GLN A 150 9.62 -4.20 23.79
CA GLN A 150 9.86 -3.23 22.72
C GLN A 150 8.94 -2.01 22.84
N LYS A 151 7.66 -2.22 23.14
CA LYS A 151 6.67 -1.14 23.35
C LYS A 151 6.98 -0.31 24.59
N GLU A 152 7.49 -0.94 25.65
CA GLU A 152 7.93 -0.25 26.86
C GLU A 152 9.18 0.61 26.61
N ARG A 153 10.14 0.08 25.82
CA ARG A 153 11.39 0.78 25.45
C ARG A 153 11.16 1.98 24.52
N TRP A 154 10.25 1.88 23.56
CA TRP A 154 10.04 2.92 22.54
C TRP A 154 8.71 3.67 22.62
N GLY A 155 7.84 3.29 23.56
CA GLY A 155 6.51 3.86 23.77
C GLY A 155 5.45 3.25 22.85
N SER A 156 4.27 2.94 23.41
CA SER A 156 3.12 2.49 22.63
C SER A 156 2.71 3.60 21.65
N LEU A 157 2.59 3.25 20.38
CA LEU A 157 2.30 4.22 19.34
C LEU A 157 0.85 4.67 19.43
N GLY A 158 0.65 5.98 19.57
CA GLY A 158 -0.67 6.59 19.57
C GLY A 158 -1.50 6.14 18.37
N LYS A 159 -2.82 5.99 18.58
CA LYS A 159 -3.77 5.53 17.57
C LYS A 159 -3.62 6.29 16.25
N ARG A 160 -3.78 5.59 15.11
CA ARG A 160 -3.80 6.22 13.78
C ARG A 160 -4.81 7.39 13.79
N PRO A 161 -4.46 8.59 13.30
CA PRO A 161 -5.50 9.55 12.96
C PRO A 161 -6.38 8.93 11.88
N ASP A 162 -7.71 9.02 12.07
CA ASP A 162 -8.68 8.44 11.16
C ASP A 162 -8.48 9.02 9.75
N LYS A 163 -8.17 8.15 8.79
CA LYS A 163 -7.96 8.54 7.38
C LYS A 163 -9.26 8.95 6.70
N ARG A 164 -10.41 8.90 7.39
CA ARG A 164 -11.71 9.40 6.94
C ARG A 164 -11.94 10.90 7.11
N CYS A 165 -11.01 11.67 7.65
CA CYS A 165 -11.11 13.14 7.59
C CYS A 165 -10.64 13.67 6.24
N ARG A 166 -11.38 13.31 5.17
CA ARG A 166 -11.31 14.00 3.88
C ARG A 166 -12.32 15.16 3.96
N THR A 167 -11.82 16.35 4.25
CA THR A 167 -12.53 17.65 4.23
C THR A 167 -13.38 17.99 5.46
N SER A 168 -12.77 18.69 6.42
CA SER A 168 -13.47 19.64 7.30
C SER A 168 -12.65 20.94 7.33
N LEU A 169 -12.65 21.65 6.21
CA LEU A 169 -12.31 23.07 6.13
C LEU A 169 -13.49 23.76 5.46
N VAL A 170 -14.58 23.87 6.22
CA VAL A 170 -15.49 25.01 6.08
C VAL A 170 -15.38 25.72 7.42
N ALA A 171 -14.67 26.84 7.42
CA ALA A 171 -14.62 27.72 8.57
C ALA A 171 -16.04 28.24 8.86
N PRO A 172 -16.46 28.33 10.14
CA PRO A 172 -17.72 28.97 10.49
C PRO A 172 -17.52 30.48 10.35
N GLY A 173 -18.16 31.08 9.35
CA GLY A 173 -18.27 32.54 9.27
C GLY A 173 -18.10 33.13 7.88
N VAL A 174 -19.08 32.91 6.99
CA VAL A 174 -19.57 33.96 6.09
C VAL A 174 -21.09 33.76 5.96
N LEU A 175 -21.83 34.53 6.76
CA LEU A 175 -23.24 34.81 6.53
C LEU A 175 -23.36 35.65 5.24
N ASN A 176 -24.45 35.41 4.51
CA ASN A 176 -25.09 36.31 3.52
C ASN A 176 -24.61 36.24 2.07
N ALA A 177 -25.42 35.57 1.22
CA ALA A 177 -26.12 36.16 0.07
C ALA A 177 -26.39 35.08 -1.00
N LEU A 178 -27.53 34.40 -0.90
CA LEU A 178 -28.16 33.75 -2.04
C LEU A 178 -29.45 34.53 -2.33
N PRO A 179 -29.67 35.04 -3.55
CA PRO A 179 -30.96 35.60 -3.92
C PRO A 179 -31.99 34.48 -4.07
N ASP A 180 -33.20 34.77 -3.60
CA ASP A 180 -34.41 33.97 -3.65
C ASP A 180 -34.79 33.61 -5.10
N ILE A 181 -34.83 32.30 -5.42
CA ILE A 181 -35.25 31.79 -6.74
C ILE A 181 -36.65 31.17 -6.65
N SER A 182 -37.58 31.84 -5.96
CA SER A 182 -39.02 31.55 -6.04
C SER A 182 -39.74 32.28 -7.18
N SER A 183 -39.01 32.96 -8.08
CA SER A 183 -39.57 33.78 -9.17
C SER A 183 -38.96 33.45 -10.54
N VAL A 184 -39.26 32.27 -11.09
CA VAL A 184 -39.31 32.12 -12.56
C VAL A 184 -40.60 31.36 -12.89
N GLY A 185 -41.61 32.15 -13.21
CA GLY A 185 -42.90 31.67 -13.69
C GLY A 185 -42.75 30.93 -15.01
N ARG A 186 -43.45 29.79 -15.07
CA ARG A 186 -43.93 29.17 -16.29
C ARG A 186 -44.81 30.17 -17.04
N SER A 187 -44.51 30.46 -18.29
CA SER A 187 -45.50 30.90 -19.28
C SER A 187 -44.97 30.71 -20.71
N LEU A 188 -45.72 29.87 -21.43
CA LEU A 188 -45.89 29.71 -22.88
C LEU A 188 -44.65 29.40 -23.73
#